data_AF-A0A6A3NA18-F1
#
_entry.id   AF-A0A6A3NA18-F1
#
_cell.length_a   1.000
_cell.length_b   1.000
_cell.length_c   1.000
_cell.angle_alpha   90.00
_cell.angle_beta   90.00
_cell.angle_gamma   90.00
#
_symmetry.space_group_name_H-M   'P 1'
#
loop_
_entity.id
_entity.type
_entity.pdbx_description
1 polymer ?
#
loop_
_entity_poly.entity_id
_entity_poly.type
_entity_poly.pdbx_seq_one_letter_code
_entity_poly.pdbx_strand_id
1 'polypeptide(L)'
;MGIGSLAQRYVSRQYREENRMVLVWKMSSEGEDGFRGLYAEETGWICVEPSPGGVVISVCVQQVPMCFRSPFAPEPAIKPFYHMLKNYLEADKEDMATCMGRMLLDDVLTGIEC
;
A
#
# COMPACT_ATOMS: atom_id res chain seq x y z
N MET A 1 -2.13 -26.10 1.24
CA MET A 1 -1.40 -25.52 2.41
C MET A 1 -0.82 -24.20 1.95
N GLY A 2 -1.25 -23.08 2.55
CA GLY A 2 -0.70 -21.76 2.24
C GLY A 2 0.78 -21.71 2.63
N ILE A 3 1.59 -21.04 1.80
CA ILE A 3 3.06 -20.96 1.90
C ILE A 3 3.48 -20.12 3.14
N GLY A 4 2.53 -19.39 3.72
CA GLY A 4 2.64 -18.54 4.90
C GLY A 4 1.52 -17.49 4.87
N SER A 5 1.40 -16.69 5.92
CA SER A 5 0.48 -15.55 6.00
C SER A 5 1.24 -14.31 6.49
N LEU A 6 0.65 -13.10 6.39
CA LEU A 6 1.26 -11.86 6.87
C LEU A 6 0.31 -11.10 7.78
N ALA A 7 0.84 -10.67 8.94
CA ALA A 7 0.21 -9.68 9.78
C ALA A 7 0.75 -8.28 9.42
N GLN A 8 -0.14 -7.41 8.95
CA GLN A 8 0.20 -6.02 8.59
C GLN A 8 -0.36 -5.06 9.63
N ARG A 9 0.46 -4.07 10.01
CA ARG A 9 0.06 -2.96 10.89
C ARG A 9 0.53 -1.69 10.22
N TYR A 10 -0.33 -0.69 10.13
CA TYR A 10 0.03 0.58 9.49
C TYR A 10 -0.47 1.77 10.29
N VAL A 11 0.22 2.88 10.09
CA VAL A 11 -0.19 4.22 10.52
C VAL A 11 -0.14 5.11 9.30
N SER A 12 -1.11 6.01 9.18
CA SER A 12 -1.15 6.96 8.09
C SER A 12 -1.52 8.36 8.59
N ARG A 13 -1.17 9.36 7.79
CA ARG A 13 -1.55 10.74 8.03
C ARG A 13 -1.89 11.42 6.72
N GLN A 14 -3.08 12.03 6.70
CA GLN A 14 -3.54 12.85 5.59
C GLN A 14 -3.22 14.32 5.86
N TYR A 15 -2.69 14.99 4.84
CA TYR A 15 -2.50 16.44 4.77
C TYR A 15 -3.37 16.97 3.63
N ARG A 16 -4.22 17.95 3.94
CA ARG A 16 -5.00 18.69 2.95
C ARG A 16 -4.39 20.06 2.82
N GLU A 17 -3.95 20.37 1.61
CA GLU A 17 -3.46 21.68 1.21
C GLU A 17 -4.42 22.28 0.19
N GLU A 18 -4.26 23.56 -0.14
CA GLU A 18 -5.20 24.29 -1.01
C GLU A 18 -5.43 23.61 -2.36
N ASN A 19 -4.36 23.08 -2.98
CA ASN A 19 -4.41 22.49 -4.32
C ASN A 19 -3.93 21.03 -4.35
N ARG A 20 -3.79 20.35 -3.21
CA ARG A 20 -3.40 18.95 -3.20
C ARG A 20 -3.76 18.25 -1.91
N MET A 21 -3.87 16.94 -1.99
CA MET A 21 -3.97 16.06 -0.83
C MET A 21 -2.78 15.11 -0.82
N VAL A 22 -2.09 15.04 0.32
CA VAL A 22 -0.96 14.13 0.52
C VAL A 22 -1.33 13.14 1.63
N LEU A 23 -1.27 11.85 1.35
CA LEU A 23 -1.37 10.80 2.36
C LEU A 23 0.00 10.14 2.47
N VAL A 24 0.55 10.16 3.69
CA VAL A 24 1.79 9.44 4.02
C VAL A 24 1.46 8.27 4.91
N TRP A 25 2.20 7.17 4.80
CA TRP A 25 2.03 6.02 5.66
C TRP A 25 3.35 5.33 6.00
N LYS A 26 3.33 4.63 7.13
CA LYS A 26 4.32 3.62 7.50
C LYS A 26 3.59 2.33 7.81
N MET A 27 4.06 1.22 7.28
CA MET A 27 3.52 -0.11 7.51
C MET A 27 4.63 -1.07 7.96
N SER A 28 4.29 -1.95 8.90
CA SER A 28 5.12 -3.08 9.30
C SER A 28 4.40 -4.36 8.95
N SER A 29 5.10 -5.27 8.28
CA SER A 29 4.60 -6.57 7.85
C SER A 29 5.42 -7.67 8.52
N GLU A 30 4.75 -8.56 9.23
CA GLU A 30 5.33 -9.71 9.93
C GLU A 30 4.83 -11.00 9.30
N GLY A 31 5.76 -11.87 8.93
CA GLY A 31 5.44 -13.20 8.41
C GLY A 31 4.96 -14.13 9.51
N GLU A 32 3.88 -14.86 9.23
CA GLU A 32 3.32 -15.92 10.05
C GLU A 32 3.44 -17.27 9.33
N ASP A 33 3.26 -18.37 10.06
CA ASP A 33 3.39 -19.74 9.55
C ASP A 33 4.71 -20.00 8.81
N GLY A 34 4.66 -20.33 7.52
CA GLY A 34 5.83 -20.58 6.67
C GLY A 34 6.72 -19.35 6.42
N PHE A 35 6.28 -18.16 6.84
CA PHE A 35 7.07 -16.92 6.80
C PHE A 35 7.54 -16.44 8.18
N ARG A 36 7.35 -17.25 9.23
CA ARG A 36 7.73 -16.86 10.59
C ARG A 36 9.19 -16.42 10.69
N GLY A 37 9.41 -15.24 11.26
CA GLY A 37 10.73 -14.62 11.41
C GLY A 37 11.15 -13.72 10.25
N LEU A 38 10.32 -13.59 9.21
CA LEU A 38 10.49 -12.60 8.15
C LEU A 38 9.71 -11.33 8.48
N TYR A 39 10.34 -10.18 8.28
CA TYR A 39 9.74 -8.88 8.49
C TYR A 39 10.00 -7.97 7.28
N ALA A 40 9.12 -7.01 7.07
CA ALA A 40 9.34 -5.90 6.17
C ALA A 40 8.76 -4.62 6.75
N GLU A 41 9.46 -3.52 6.53
CA GLU A 41 8.89 -2.19 6.70
C GLU A 41 8.56 -1.62 5.33
N GLU A 42 7.50 -0.82 5.30
CA GLU A 42 7.14 -0.01 4.16
C GLU A 42 6.93 1.42 4.63
N THR A 43 7.43 2.36 3.85
CA THR A 43 7.10 3.78 4.00
C THR A 43 6.73 4.31 2.62
N GLY A 44 5.62 5.02 2.54
CA GLY A 44 5.14 5.52 1.27
C GLY A 44 4.34 6.80 1.40
N TRP A 45 4.10 7.41 0.24
CA TRP A 45 3.22 8.54 0.11
C TRP A 45 2.48 8.50 -1.22
N ILE A 46 1.31 9.12 -1.21
CA ILE A 46 0.50 9.44 -2.38
C ILE A 46 0.18 10.93 -2.36
N CYS A 47 0.33 11.58 -3.50
CA CYS A 47 -0.06 12.97 -3.72
C CYS A 47 -1.11 13.00 -4.82
N VAL A 48 -2.24 13.64 -4.53
CA VAL A 48 -3.35 13.82 -5.45
C VAL A 48 -3.52 15.31 -5.67
N GLU A 49 -3.39 15.76 -6.91
CA GLU A 49 -3.46 17.18 -7.28
C GLU A 49 -4.26 17.38 -8.58
N PRO A 50 -4.99 18.49 -8.72
CA PRO A 50 -5.67 18.82 -9.95
C PRO A 50 -4.66 19.18 -11.05
N SER A 51 -5.03 18.90 -12.29
CA SER A 51 -4.29 19.25 -13.49
C SER A 51 -5.26 19.76 -14.56
N PRO A 52 -4.79 20.47 -15.60
CA PRO A 52 -5.67 20.99 -16.64
C PRO A 52 -6.53 19.94 -17.36
N GLY A 53 -6.13 18.66 -17.32
CA GLY A 53 -6.84 17.54 -17.94
C GLY A 53 -7.53 16.57 -16.97
N GLY A 54 -7.58 16.90 -15.66
CA GLY A 54 -8.16 16.01 -14.64
C GLY A 54 -7.35 15.99 -13.36
N VAL A 55 -7.01 14.81 -12.85
CA VAL A 55 -6.26 14.63 -11.59
C VAL A 55 -4.97 13.88 -11.87
N VAL A 56 -3.86 14.35 -11.28
CA VAL A 56 -2.59 13.63 -11.25
C VAL A 56 -2.46 12.94 -9.90
N ILE A 57 -2.18 11.64 -9.95
CA ILE A 57 -1.89 10.83 -8.76
C ILE A 57 -0.42 10.40 -8.86
N SER A 58 0.38 10.89 -7.91
CA SER A 58 1.78 10.48 -7.76
C SER A 58 1.91 9.56 -6.56
N VAL A 59 2.57 8.41 -6.73
CA VAL A 59 2.78 7.41 -5.68
C VAL A 59 4.26 7.08 -5.59
N CYS A 60 4.80 7.04 -4.37
CA CYS A 60 6.14 6.53 -4.12
C CYS A 60 6.12 5.66 -2.86
N VAL A 61 6.65 4.45 -2.99
CA VAL A 61 6.67 3.47 -1.90
C VAL A 61 8.06 2.85 -1.81
N GLN A 62 8.60 2.85 -0.61
CA GLN A 62 9.85 2.18 -0.28
C GLN A 62 9.53 1.00 0.64
N GLN A 63 9.72 -0.21 0.13
CA GLN A 63 9.69 -1.44 0.93
C GLN A 63 11.12 -1.84 1.29
N VAL A 64 11.37 -2.03 2.59
CA VAL A 64 12.66 -2.47 3.14
C VAL A 64 12.46 -3.82 3.83
N PRO A 65 12.98 -4.90 3.22
CA PRO A 65 13.07 -6.17 3.90
C PRO A 65 13.90 -6.11 5.17
N MET A 66 13.42 -6.71 6.24
CA MET A 66 14.17 -6.92 7.46
C MET A 66 14.19 -8.41 7.80
N CYS A 67 15.31 -9.07 7.52
CA CYS A 67 15.55 -10.40 8.03
C CYS A 67 16.31 -10.28 9.35
N PHE A 68 15.61 -10.34 10.48
CA PHE A 68 16.28 -10.61 11.73
C PHE A 68 16.82 -12.03 11.64
N ARG A 69 18.11 -12.24 11.90
CA ARG A 69 18.75 -13.58 11.89
C ARG A 69 18.06 -14.48 12.90
N SER A 70 16.97 -15.10 12.46
CA SER A 70 16.19 -16.06 13.18
C SER A 70 16.62 -17.44 12.69
N PRO A 71 16.91 -18.40 13.57
CA PRO A 71 17.16 -19.78 13.16
C PRO A 71 15.97 -20.43 12.43
N PHE A 72 14.82 -19.74 12.40
CA PHE A 72 13.56 -20.21 11.85
C PHE A 72 13.23 -19.69 10.46
N ALA A 73 13.99 -18.77 9.85
CA ALA A 73 13.70 -18.25 8.51
C ALA A 73 14.43 -19.10 7.45
N PRO A 74 13.77 -20.04 6.76
CA PRO A 74 14.40 -20.85 5.74
C PRO A 74 14.65 -19.96 4.52
N GLU A 75 15.85 -20.01 3.95
CA GLU A 75 16.20 -19.31 2.70
C GLU A 75 15.17 -19.52 1.55
N PRO A 76 14.50 -20.70 1.41
CA PRO A 76 13.41 -20.90 0.45
C PRO A 76 12.17 -20.02 0.65
N ALA A 77 11.90 -19.53 1.86
CA ALA A 77 10.70 -18.78 2.21
C ALA A 77 10.82 -17.27 1.92
N ILE A 78 12.06 -16.77 1.79
CA ILE A 78 12.35 -15.35 1.58
C ILE A 78 11.78 -14.84 0.26
N LYS A 79 12.01 -15.57 -0.84
CA LYS A 79 11.54 -15.17 -2.18
C LYS A 79 10.00 -15.16 -2.28
N PRO A 80 9.28 -16.20 -1.82
CA PRO A 80 7.82 -16.17 -1.76
C PRO A 80 7.27 -15.04 -0.88
N PHE A 81 7.91 -14.74 0.26
CA PHE A 81 7.51 -13.63 1.13
C PHE A 81 7.60 -12.28 0.41
N TYR A 82 8.72 -11.97 -0.27
CA TYR A 82 8.84 -10.74 -1.05
C TYR A 82 7.89 -10.67 -2.22
N HIS A 83 7.63 -11.80 -2.89
CA HIS A 83 6.64 -11.84 -3.96
C HIS A 83 5.25 -11.53 -3.42
N MET A 84 4.90 -12.05 -2.24
CA MET A 84 3.62 -11.76 -1.60
C MET A 84 3.49 -10.27 -1.22
N LEU A 85 4.52 -9.67 -0.60
CA LEU A 85 4.55 -8.23 -0.30
C LEU A 85 4.39 -7.36 -1.54
N LYS A 86 5.07 -7.71 -2.64
CA LYS A 86 4.95 -6.99 -3.91
C LYS A 86 3.53 -7.09 -4.47
N ASN A 87 2.93 -8.27 -4.43
CA ASN A 87 1.59 -8.48 -4.97
C ASN A 87 0.53 -7.69 -4.18
N TYR A 88 0.65 -7.61 -2.86
CA TYR A 88 -0.19 -6.74 -2.04
C TYR A 88 -0.05 -5.27 -2.44
N LEU A 89 1.18 -4.78 -2.60
CA LEU A 89 1.41 -3.40 -3.00
C LEU A 89 0.79 -3.06 -4.36
N GLU A 90 0.93 -3.95 -5.34
CA GLU A 90 0.33 -3.74 -6.67
C GLU A 90 -1.21 -3.82 -6.65
N ALA A 91 -1.77 -4.74 -5.87
CA ALA A 91 -3.23 -4.84 -5.69
C ALA A 91 -3.80 -3.61 -4.98
N ASP A 92 -3.17 -3.17 -3.89
CA ASP A 92 -3.57 -1.98 -3.15
C ASP A 92 -3.53 -0.73 -4.05
N LYS A 93 -2.54 -0.64 -4.95
CA LYS A 93 -2.45 0.45 -5.93
C LYS A 93 -3.65 0.46 -6.88
N GLU A 94 -4.06 -0.69 -7.39
CA GLU A 94 -5.20 -0.83 -8.31
C GLU A 94 -6.54 -0.54 -7.62
N ASP A 95 -6.71 -1.05 -6.40
CA ASP A 95 -7.89 -0.80 -5.57
C ASP A 95 -8.02 0.68 -5.21
N MET A 96 -6.90 1.32 -4.83
CA MET A 96 -6.88 2.76 -4.57
C MET A 96 -7.26 3.57 -5.81
N ALA A 97 -6.71 3.25 -6.98
CA ALA A 97 -7.04 3.94 -8.23
C ALA A 97 -8.52 3.81 -8.59
N THR A 98 -9.08 2.61 -8.44
CA THR A 98 -10.50 2.34 -8.69
C THR A 98 -11.41 3.07 -7.70
N CYS A 99 -11.08 3.03 -6.41
CA CYS A 99 -11.85 3.70 -5.36
C CYS A 99 -11.86 5.21 -5.57
N MET A 100 -10.71 5.83 -5.89
CA MET A 100 -10.62 7.25 -6.23
C MET A 100 -11.44 7.59 -7.49
N GLY A 101 -11.37 6.76 -8.54
CA GLY A 101 -12.18 6.95 -9.74
C GLY A 101 -13.69 6.93 -9.46
N ARG A 102 -14.14 6.04 -8.57
CA ARG A 102 -15.55 5.97 -8.14
C ARG A 102 -15.99 7.21 -7.37
N MET A 103 -15.18 7.70 -6.43
CA MET A 103 -15.52 8.91 -5.66
C MET A 103 -15.71 10.13 -6.57
N LEU A 104 -14.86 10.28 -7.60
CA LEU A 104 -15.01 11.37 -8.58
C LEU A 104 -16.32 11.26 -9.39
N LEU A 105 -16.74 10.04 -9.72
CA LEU A 105 -18.01 9.82 -10.41
C LEU A 105 -19.21 10.13 -9.51
N ASP A 106 -19.16 9.71 -8.25
CA ASP A 106 -20.24 9.94 -7.28
C ASP A 106 -20.41 11.45 -6.98
N ASP A 107 -19.33 12.22 -6.89
CA ASP A 107 -19.38 13.69 -6.73
C ASP A 107 -20.01 14.39 -7.96
N VAL A 108 -19.75 13.89 -9.17
CA VAL A 108 -20.39 14.41 -10.40
C VAL A 108 -21.88 14.06 -10.42
N LEU A 109 -22.25 12.84 -10.04
CA LEU A 109 -23.63 12.38 -10.05
C LEU A 109 -24.49 13.08 -8.97
N THR A 110 -23.93 13.35 -7.79
CA THR A 110 -24.61 14.14 -6.75
C THR A 110 -24.81 15.60 -7.16
N GLY A 111 -23.95 16.15 -8.03
CA GLY A 111 -24.14 17.47 -8.65
C GLY A 111 -25.14 17.51 -9.81
N ILE A 112 -25.63 16.36 -10.28
CA ILE A 112 -26.61 16.22 -11.38
C ILE A 112 -28.02 15.92 -10.84
N GLU A 113 -28.23 15.87 -9.53
CA GLU A 113 -29.58 15.77 -8.96
C GLU A 113 -30.43 16.99 -9.37
N CYS A 114 -31.34 16.76 -10.34
CA CYS A 114 -32.32 17.70 -10.90
C CYS A 114 -33.36 18.20 -9.89
#